data_AF-A0A3D0RAM4-F1
#
_entry.id   AF-A0A3D0RAM4-F1
#
_cell.length_a   1.000
_cell.length_b   1.000
_cell.length_c   1.000
_cell.angle_alpha   90.00
_cell.angle_beta   90.00
_cell.angle_gamma   90.00
#
_symmetry.space_group_name_H-M   'P 1'
#
loop_
_entity.id
_entity.type
_entity.pdbx_description
1 polymer ?
#
loop_
_entity_poly.entity_id
_entity_poly.type
_entity_poly.pdbx_seq_one_letter_code
_entity_poly.pdbx_strand_id
1 'polypeptide(L)'
;FIDEIHTIVGAGAASGGVMDASNLIKPLLANGELKCMGSTTYQEYRGIFEKDRALARRFQKIDIAEPSVAETIGILKGLKNKLEE
;
A
#
# COMPACT_ATOMS: atom_id res chain seq x y z
N PHE A 1 5.24 7.11 -4.35
CA PHE A 1 4.79 6.26 -3.22
C PHE A 1 3.32 6.59 -2.99
N ILE A 2 2.49 5.58 -2.77
CA ILE A 2 1.05 5.74 -2.51
C ILE A 2 0.76 5.07 -1.18
N ASP A 3 0.54 5.87 -0.15
CA ASP A 3 0.11 5.33 1.13
C ASP A 3 -1.35 4.89 1.04
N GLU A 4 -1.71 3.81 1.74
CA GLU A 4 -3.08 3.27 1.74
C GLU A 4 -3.64 3.08 0.32
N ILE A 5 -2.88 2.42 -0.56
CA ILE A 5 -3.20 2.32 -2.00
C ILE A 5 -4.58 1.70 -2.28
N HIS A 6 -5.10 0.91 -1.34
CA HIS A 6 -6.46 0.36 -1.42
C HIS A 6 -7.55 1.43 -1.44
N THR A 7 -7.30 2.66 -0.96
CA THR A 7 -8.24 3.78 -1.04
C THR A 7 -8.48 4.19 -2.50
N ILE A 8 -7.42 4.22 -3.31
CA ILE A 8 -7.47 4.59 -4.74
C ILE A 8 -8.10 3.47 -5.58
N VAL A 9 -7.99 2.23 -5.13
CA VAL A 9 -8.53 1.03 -5.82
C VAL A 9 -9.95 0.69 -5.36
N GLY A 10 -10.29 0.98 -4.11
CA GLY A 10 -11.54 0.60 -3.44
C GLY A 10 -12.58 1.71 -3.29
N ALA A 11 -12.26 2.97 -3.64
CA ALA A 11 -13.17 4.12 -3.50
C ALA A 11 -14.51 4.00 -4.26
N GLY A 12 -14.68 2.98 -5.12
CA GLY A 12 -15.94 2.72 -5.81
C GLY A 12 -17.10 2.23 -4.94
N ALA A 13 -16.90 1.94 -3.65
CA ALA A 13 -17.93 1.28 -2.82
C ALA A 13 -18.76 2.19 -1.89
N ALA A 14 -18.32 3.41 -1.54
CA ALA A 14 -18.94 4.16 -0.42
C ALA A 14 -19.34 5.62 -0.69
N SER A 15 -18.90 6.27 -1.77
CA SER A 15 -19.29 7.68 -2.00
C SER A 15 -19.12 8.07 -3.47
N GLY A 16 -20.24 8.40 -4.12
CA GLY A 16 -20.36 8.57 -5.57
C GLY A 16 -19.66 9.80 -6.16
N GLY A 17 -18.33 9.89 -6.07
CA GLY A 17 -17.61 11.01 -6.67
C GLY A 17 -16.10 10.86 -6.83
N VAL A 18 -15.46 9.79 -6.33
CA VAL A 18 -14.04 9.56 -6.64
C VAL A 18 -13.97 8.72 -7.90
N MET A 19 -13.76 9.41 -9.03
CA MET A 19 -13.33 8.81 -10.30
C MET A 19 -12.36 7.67 -10.00
N ASP A 20 -12.66 6.46 -10.48
CA ASP A 20 -11.89 5.23 -10.27
C ASP A 20 -10.46 5.43 -10.79
N ALA A 21 -9.62 6.05 -9.96
CA ALA A 21 -8.26 6.46 -10.27
C ALA A 21 -7.40 5.24 -10.60
N SER A 22 -7.84 4.04 -10.18
CA SER A 22 -7.28 2.77 -10.63
C SER A 22 -7.27 2.64 -12.16
N ASN A 23 -8.30 3.13 -12.86
CA ASN A 23 -8.39 3.06 -14.33
C ASN A 23 -7.40 3.99 -15.03
N LEU A 24 -7.00 5.09 -14.39
CA LEU A 24 -5.98 5.99 -14.93
C LEU A 24 -4.57 5.42 -14.75
N ILE A 25 -4.31 4.77 -13.62
CA ILE A 25 -2.97 4.24 -13.30
C ILE A 25 -2.70 2.87 -13.97
N LYS A 26 -3.74 2.06 -14.22
CA LYS A 26 -3.62 0.74 -14.89
C LYS A 26 -2.82 0.77 -16.21
N PRO A 27 -3.09 1.67 -17.18
CA PRO A 27 -2.31 1.73 -18.41
C PRO A 27 -0.86 2.16 -18.18
N LEU A 28 -0.63 3.14 -17.30
CA LEU A 28 0.73 3.64 -17.00
C LEU A 28 1.59 2.58 -16.32
N LEU A 29 1.00 1.78 -15.42
CA LEU A 29 1.64 0.62 -14.78
C LEU A 29 1.88 -0.52 -15.79
N ALA A 30 0.96 -0.72 -16.74
CA ALA A 30 1.09 -1.77 -17.76
C ALA A 30 2.20 -1.47 -18.78
N ASN A 31 2.33 -0.21 -19.17
CA ASN A 31 3.36 0.26 -20.11
C ASN A 31 4.72 0.49 -19.43
N GLY A 32 4.76 0.46 -18.09
CA GLY A 32 5.97 0.70 -17.30
C GLY A 32 6.39 2.17 -17.21
N GLU A 33 5.54 3.10 -17.67
CA GLU A 33 5.73 4.54 -17.59
C GLU A 33 5.60 5.05 -16.15
N LEU A 34 4.82 4.35 -15.32
CA LEU A 34 4.70 4.59 -13.89
C LEU A 34 5.31 3.44 -13.10
N LYS A 35 6.22 3.77 -12.18
CA LYS A 35 6.67 2.88 -11.11
C LYS A 35 6.25 3.49 -9.79
N CYS A 36 5.58 2.72 -8.95
CA CYS A 36 5.23 3.16 -7.61
C CYS A 36 5.37 2.03 -6.59
N MET A 37 5.51 2.43 -5.34
CA MET A 37 5.36 1.57 -4.18
C MET A 37 4.04 1.95 -3.51
N GLY A 38 3.23 0.95 -3.15
CA GLY A 38 1.99 1.12 -2.41
C GLY A 38 2.09 0.43 -1.05
N SER A 39 1.48 1.00 -0.02
CA SER A 39 1.28 0.36 1.29
C SER A 39 -0.19 0.00 1.47
N THR A 40 -0.47 -1.09 2.19
CA THR A 40 -1.83 -1.52 2.53
C THR A 40 -1.78 -2.56 3.64
N THR A 41 -2.89 -2.81 4.33
CA THR A 41 -2.99 -3.92 5.27
C THR A 41 -3.30 -5.25 4.58
N TYR A 42 -3.08 -6.36 5.29
CA TYR A 42 -3.42 -7.72 4.83
C TYR A 42 -4.91 -7.91 4.52
N GLN A 43 -5.79 -7.23 5.25
CA GLN A 43 -7.24 -7.36 5.07
C GLN A 43 -7.68 -6.64 3.78
N GLU A 44 -7.21 -5.42 3.56
CA GLU A 44 -7.53 -4.62 2.36
C GLU A 44 -6.90 -5.23 1.10
N TYR A 45 -5.68 -5.76 1.19
CA TYR A 45 -5.06 -6.45 0.06
C TYR A 45 -5.94 -7.61 -0.42
N ARG A 46 -6.35 -8.51 0.47
CA ARG A 46 -7.23 -9.65 0.11
C ARG A 46 -8.64 -9.21 -0.28
N GLY A 47 -9.16 -8.19 0.40
CA GLY A 47 -10.54 -7.75 0.24
C GLY A 47 -10.82 -6.98 -1.05
N ILE A 48 -9.84 -6.20 -1.51
CA ILE A 48 -9.99 -5.20 -2.59
C ILE A 48 -8.92 -5.42 -3.67
N PHE A 49 -7.65 -5.39 -3.29
CA PHE A 49 -6.54 -5.32 -4.24
C PHE A 49 -6.34 -6.62 -5.03
N GLU A 50 -6.36 -7.77 -4.36
CA GLU A 50 -6.18 -9.10 -4.94
C GLU A 50 -7.34 -9.48 -5.88
N LYS A 51 -8.53 -8.89 -5.66
CA LYS A 51 -9.68 -9.08 -6.54
C LYS A 51 -9.52 -8.34 -7.87
N ASP A 52 -8.75 -7.26 -7.92
CA ASP A 52 -8.39 -6.58 -9.17
C ASP A 52 -7.22 -7.31 -9.86
N ARG A 53 -7.55 -8.18 -10.80
CA ARG A 53 -6.56 -8.99 -11.55
C ARG A 53 -5.53 -8.16 -12.31
N ALA A 54 -5.88 -6.94 -12.74
CA ALA A 54 -4.95 -6.11 -13.50
C ALA A 54 -3.85 -5.55 -12.59
N LEU A 55 -4.23 -5.06 -11.41
CA LEU A 55 -3.27 -4.54 -10.43
C LEU A 55 -2.49 -5.66 -9.74
N ALA A 56 -3.14 -6.75 -9.33
CA ALA A 56 -2.48 -7.86 -8.63
C ALA A 56 -1.31 -8.48 -9.43
N ARG A 57 -1.35 -8.42 -10.77
CA ARG A 57 -0.28 -8.90 -11.66
C ARG A 57 0.86 -7.89 -11.89
N ARG A 58 0.66 -6.62 -11.54
CA ARG A 58 1.61 -5.52 -11.77
C ARG A 58 2.36 -5.09 -10.51
N PHE A 59 1.87 -5.51 -9.35
CA PHE A 59 2.54 -5.30 -8.08
C PHE A 59 3.17 -6.59 -7.57
N GLN A 60 4.40 -6.49 -7.09
CA GLN A 60 5.02 -7.54 -6.30
C GLN A 60 4.60 -7.35 -4.84
N LYS A 61 3.90 -8.34 -4.27
CA LYS A 61 3.58 -8.34 -2.84
C LYS A 61 4.87 -8.58 -2.05
N ILE A 62 5.13 -7.70 -1.08
CA ILE A 62 6.19 -7.84 -0.08
C ILE A 62 5.50 -7.85 1.28
N ASP A 63 5.59 -8.97 1.98
CA ASP A 63 5.03 -9.09 3.32
C ASP A 63 5.93 -8.40 4.33
N ILE A 64 5.38 -7.39 5.01
CA ILE A 64 6.03 -6.70 6.12
C ILE A 64 5.41 -7.27 7.39
N ALA A 65 6.17 -8.12 8.08
CA ALA A 65 5.76 -8.67 9.37
C ALA A 65 5.99 -7.65 10.49
N GLU A 66 5.26 -7.83 11.59
CA GLU A 66 5.53 -7.09 12.81
C GLU A 66 6.96 -7.40 13.30
N PRO A 67 7.74 -6.38 13.73
CA PRO A 67 9.06 -6.62 14.28
C PRO A 67 8.99 -7.48 15.54
N SER A 68 10.01 -8.30 15.77
CA SER A 68 10.17 -9.02 17.03
C SER A 68 10.36 -8.03 18.19
N VAL A 69 10.18 -8.51 19.42
CA VAL A 69 10.43 -7.70 20.64
C VAL A 69 11.87 -7.17 20.67
N ALA A 70 12.84 -8.00 20.28
CA ALA A 70 14.26 -7.61 20.26
C ALA A 70 14.53 -6.52 19.21
N GLU A 71 13.98 -6.65 18.00
CA GLU A 71 14.08 -5.62 16.96
C GLU A 71 13.38 -4.33 17.38
N THR A 72 12.20 -4.43 17.99
CA THR A 72 11.44 -3.29 18.51
C THR A 72 12.22 -2.52 19.57
N ILE A 73 12.88 -3.22 20.51
CA ILE A 73 13.78 -2.58 21.49
C ILE A 73 14.93 -1.85 20.76
N GLY A 74 15.50 -2.45 19.70
CA GLY A 74 16.52 -1.83 18.88
C GLY A 74 16.05 -0.54 18.20
N ILE A 75 14.87 -0.59 17.57
CA ILE A 75 14.22 0.57 16.92
C ILE A 75 13.98 1.69 17.93
N LEU A 76 13.37 1.38 19.08
CA LEU A 76 13.07 2.36 20.13
C LEU A 76 14.34 3.01 20.70
N LYS A 77 15.40 2.23 20.93
CA LYS A 77 16.70 2.78 21.35
C LYS A 77 17.28 3.74 20.31
N GLY A 78 17.13 3.44 19.01
CA GLY A 78 17.56 4.33 17.92
C GLY A 78 16.74 5.62 17.81
N LEU A 79 15.48 5.60 18.24
CA LEU A 79 14.59 6.76 18.25
C LEU A 79 14.68 7.58 19.56
N LYS A 80 15.21 6.99 20.64
CA LYS A 80 15.26 7.57 21.99
C LYS A 80 15.67 9.04 22.01
N ASN A 81 16.82 9.38 21.44
CA ASN A 81 17.36 10.75 21.47
C ASN A 81 16.45 11.78 20.78
N LYS A 82 15.65 11.36 19.78
CA LYS A 82 14.73 12.26 19.06
C LYS A 82 13.39 12.48 19.79
N LEU A 83 13.07 11.63 20.75
CA LEU A 83 11.79 11.65 21.48
C LEU A 83 11.95 12.18 22.92
N GLU A 84 13.18 12.23 23.44
CA GLU A 84 13.50 12.74 24.77
C GLU A 84 14.08 14.17 24.76
N GLU A 85 14.29 14.76 23.57
CA GLU A 85 14.48 16.21 23.38
C GLU A 85 13.13 16.91 23.20
#